data_AF-A0AAW1P157-F1
#
_entry.id   AF-A0AAW1P157-F1
#
_cell.length_a   1.000
_cell.length_b   1.000
_cell.length_c   1.000
_cell.angle_alpha   90.00
_cell.angle_beta   90.00
_cell.angle_gamma   90.00
#
_symmetry.space_group_name_H-M   'P 1'
#
loop_
_entity.id
_entity.type
_entity.pdbx_description
1 polymer ?
#
loop_
_entity_poly.entity_id
_entity_poly.type
_entity_poly.pdbx_seq_one_letter_code
_entity_poly.pdbx_strand_id
1 'polypeptide(L)'
;QIGLVDVLQEEHGVVPDGILGHSAGEIACTYASGCCTKEQAMLIAYHRGRLPTERGITTGLMAATGLSADQVRERTAGTNVVLACDNSPTSTTVAGPADDVKRFLKDLEAEDIFNRVLDTNGVPYHSSVLQPLLPELTESLNKVIPNPVERPSSWLSAAFPLDSEDPKAAMCSAAYQVHSYRSPVLFTGAVKAIPKNALLVEIGPHSILRSPLRQSRPDLGYVGTMKKGDCAAKTLATAVGDMWRQGVPIQWTSGPVPTNATGTEVPRSIREALTSWDRTLFDVPMVIPNRPGPGVKFERMYDLGGEDSYICDHAIDGNVFIPVTHGTDVVCDGVLKKYNSDRLPKENVPLRDCQQYDKPGADSTGVSPETHDHLTGEHWYGLCERQNLQYGPKFQMVAKYGVDRSWCDLK
;
A
#
# COMPACT_ATOMS: atom_id res chain seq x y z
N GLN A 1 -11.30 25.36 5.39
CA GLN A 1 -11.90 24.01 5.42
C GLN A 1 -12.77 23.79 4.20
N ILE A 2 -13.80 24.61 3.96
CA ILE A 2 -14.62 24.53 2.73
C ILE A 2 -13.75 24.48 1.46
N GLY A 3 -12.86 25.45 1.24
CA GLY A 3 -11.98 25.42 0.06
C GLY A 3 -11.02 24.21 -0.03
N LEU A 4 -10.70 23.52 1.07
CA LEU A 4 -9.95 22.26 1.02
C LEU A 4 -10.84 21.11 0.55
N VAL A 5 -12.10 21.10 0.98
CA VAL A 5 -13.11 20.14 0.50
C VAL A 5 -13.32 20.32 -0.99
N ASP A 6 -13.51 21.57 -1.45
CA ASP A 6 -13.67 21.90 -2.88
C ASP A 6 -12.49 21.35 -3.70
N VAL A 7 -11.25 21.69 -3.33
CA VAL A 7 -10.07 21.23 -4.09
C VAL A 7 -9.96 19.70 -4.11
N LEU A 8 -10.20 19.04 -2.98
CA LEU A 8 -10.12 17.57 -2.93
C LEU A 8 -11.21 16.91 -3.80
N GLN A 9 -12.44 17.43 -3.78
CA GLN A 9 -13.54 16.86 -4.54
C GLN A 9 -13.48 17.22 -6.02
N GLU A 10 -13.34 18.50 -6.34
CA GLU A 10 -13.45 19.04 -7.70
C GLU A 10 -12.19 18.75 -8.53
N GLU A 11 -10.99 18.88 -7.95
CA GLU A 11 -9.73 18.72 -8.70
C GLU A 11 -9.14 17.31 -8.58
N HIS A 12 -9.44 16.59 -7.51
CA HIS A 12 -8.83 15.29 -7.23
C HIS A 12 -9.84 14.14 -7.14
N GLY A 13 -11.14 14.42 -7.28
CA GLY A 13 -12.20 13.40 -7.22
C GLY A 13 -12.29 12.67 -5.87
N VAL A 14 -11.75 13.24 -4.81
CA VAL A 14 -11.71 12.64 -3.47
C VAL A 14 -13.00 12.96 -2.73
N VAL A 15 -13.89 11.96 -2.65
CA VAL A 15 -15.16 12.04 -1.92
C VAL A 15 -15.06 11.20 -0.64
N PRO A 16 -15.44 11.75 0.53
CA PRO A 16 -15.36 11.01 1.79
C PRO A 16 -16.49 9.98 1.93
N ASP A 17 -16.15 8.76 2.37
CA ASP A 17 -17.15 7.74 2.78
C ASP A 17 -17.86 8.11 4.09
N GLY A 18 -17.19 8.89 4.94
CA GLY A 18 -17.68 9.36 6.23
C GLY A 18 -17.01 10.64 6.66
N ILE A 19 -17.72 11.46 7.43
CA ILE A 19 -17.24 12.75 7.94
C ILE A 19 -17.44 12.85 9.44
N LEU A 20 -16.52 13.55 10.10
CA LEU A 20 -16.54 13.80 11.54
C LEU A 20 -16.00 15.21 11.82
N GLY A 21 -16.79 16.02 12.52
CA GLY A 21 -16.41 17.36 12.92
C GLY A 21 -15.80 17.39 14.32
N HIS A 22 -14.76 18.19 14.53
CA HIS A 22 -14.30 18.57 15.87
C HIS A 22 -14.62 20.04 16.10
N SER A 23 -15.51 20.35 17.04
CA SER A 23 -15.90 21.74 17.36
C SER A 23 -16.34 22.51 16.10
N ALA A 24 -15.62 23.55 15.68
CA ALA A 24 -15.88 24.32 14.47
C ALA A 24 -15.82 23.47 13.18
N GLY A 25 -15.15 22.32 13.20
CA GLY A 25 -15.16 21.36 12.10
C GLY A 25 -16.55 20.83 11.76
N GLU A 26 -17.50 20.83 12.71
CA GLU A 26 -18.91 20.48 12.43
C GLU A 26 -19.56 21.43 11.42
N ILE A 27 -19.09 22.67 11.32
CA ILE A 27 -19.55 23.63 10.30
C ILE A 27 -19.07 23.21 8.92
N ALA A 28 -17.83 22.72 8.81
CA ALA A 28 -17.34 22.18 7.55
C ALA A 28 -18.04 20.86 7.18
N CYS A 29 -18.44 20.05 8.17
CA CYS A 29 -19.21 18.84 7.94
C CYS A 29 -20.59 19.12 7.34
N THR A 30 -21.27 20.20 7.75
CA THR A 30 -22.58 20.54 7.15
C THR A 30 -22.47 20.82 5.65
N TYR A 31 -21.35 21.40 5.23
CA TYR A 31 -21.03 21.61 3.82
C TYR A 31 -20.62 20.31 3.13
N ALA A 32 -19.66 19.58 3.71
CA ALA A 32 -19.12 18.36 3.12
C ALA A 32 -20.16 17.22 3.00
N SER A 33 -21.20 17.21 3.84
CA SER A 33 -22.33 16.28 3.74
C SER A 33 -23.35 16.66 2.67
N GLY A 34 -23.25 17.84 2.08
CA GLY A 34 -24.26 18.41 1.19
C GLY A 34 -25.51 18.94 1.91
N CYS A 35 -25.54 18.98 3.25
CA CYS A 35 -26.70 19.49 4.00
C CYS A 35 -26.85 21.02 3.96
N CYS A 36 -25.74 21.74 3.72
CA CYS A 36 -25.70 23.19 3.62
C CYS A 36 -24.90 23.61 2.39
N THR A 37 -25.29 24.74 1.79
CA THR A 37 -24.46 25.38 0.76
C THR A 37 -23.20 25.98 1.36
N LYS A 38 -22.25 26.35 0.50
CA LYS A 38 -21.02 27.05 0.87
C LYS A 38 -21.31 28.33 1.63
N GLU A 39 -22.28 29.12 1.15
CA GLU A 39 -22.71 30.38 1.75
C GLU A 39 -23.32 30.15 3.13
N GLN A 40 -24.18 29.13 3.27
CA GLN A 40 -24.76 28.78 4.56
C GLN A 40 -23.68 28.39 5.58
N ALA A 41 -22.74 27.53 5.21
CA ALA A 41 -21.63 27.14 6.09
C ALA A 41 -20.76 28.34 6.50
N MET A 42 -20.47 29.26 5.56
CA MET A 42 -19.76 30.51 5.86
C MET A 42 -20.55 31.42 6.81
N LEU A 43 -21.86 31.57 6.62
CA LEU A 43 -22.72 32.38 7.49
C LEU A 43 -22.86 31.77 8.89
N ILE A 44 -22.94 30.44 9.01
CA ILE A 44 -22.91 29.74 10.31
C ILE A 44 -21.61 30.10 11.05
N ALA A 45 -20.46 30.00 10.38
CA ALA A 45 -19.17 30.37 10.96
C ALA A 45 -19.11 31.85 11.36
N TYR A 46 -19.61 32.74 10.50
CA TYR A 46 -19.69 34.18 10.76
C TYR A 46 -20.49 34.49 12.02
N HIS A 47 -21.71 33.96 12.13
CA HIS A 47 -22.57 34.20 13.29
C HIS A 47 -22.01 33.58 14.59
N ARG A 48 -21.44 32.37 14.51
CA ARG A 48 -20.78 31.74 15.68
C ARG A 48 -19.53 32.52 16.14
N GLY A 49 -18.80 33.15 15.22
CA GLY A 49 -17.57 33.88 15.53
C GLY A 49 -17.79 35.32 16.00
N ARG A 50 -18.76 36.04 15.43
CA ARG A 50 -18.98 37.48 15.74
C ARG A 50 -19.58 37.71 17.12
N LEU A 51 -20.53 36.86 17.54
CA LEU A 51 -21.36 37.12 18.72
C LEU A 51 -20.58 37.23 20.04
N PRO A 52 -19.59 36.37 20.36
CA PRO A 52 -18.80 36.54 21.58
C PRO A 52 -18.11 37.89 21.66
N THR A 53 -17.53 38.35 20.54
CA THR A 53 -16.83 39.64 20.46
C THR A 53 -17.79 40.80 20.63
N GLU A 54 -18.91 40.80 19.90
CA GLU A 54 -19.92 41.87 19.98
C GLU A 54 -20.60 41.97 21.34
N ARG A 55 -20.75 40.85 22.05
CA ARG A 55 -21.40 40.77 23.36
C ARG A 55 -20.41 40.78 24.54
N GLY A 56 -19.12 40.97 24.28
CA GLY A 56 -18.09 41.11 25.30
C GLY A 56 -17.77 39.82 26.08
N ILE A 57 -18.11 38.64 25.55
CA ILE A 57 -17.78 37.35 26.18
C ILE A 57 -16.35 36.95 25.80
N THR A 58 -15.37 37.60 26.42
CA THR A 58 -13.92 37.44 26.10
C THR A 58 -13.04 37.28 27.34
N THR A 59 -13.63 36.98 28.50
CA THR A 59 -12.94 36.85 29.80
C THR A 59 -12.78 35.42 30.29
N GLY A 60 -13.03 34.44 29.42
CA GLY A 60 -12.84 33.02 29.70
C GLY A 60 -11.49 32.51 29.21
N LEU A 61 -11.28 31.21 29.39
CA LEU A 61 -10.08 30.51 28.93
C LEU A 61 -10.45 29.09 28.51
N MET A 62 -9.71 28.57 27.53
CA MET A 62 -9.71 27.15 27.19
C MET A 62 -8.30 26.59 27.30
N ALA A 63 -8.17 25.35 27.75
CA ALA A 63 -6.88 24.70 27.89
C ALA A 63 -6.97 23.20 27.59
N ALA A 64 -6.01 22.69 26.84
CA ALA A 64 -5.81 21.26 26.67
C ALA A 64 -5.16 20.68 27.94
N THR A 65 -5.58 19.48 28.34
CA THR A 65 -5.04 18.77 29.51
C THR A 65 -4.76 17.31 29.17
N GLY A 66 -3.78 16.73 29.85
CA GLY A 66 -3.40 15.31 29.77
C GLY A 66 -4.24 14.42 30.69
N LEU A 67 -5.53 14.71 30.80
CA LEU A 67 -6.49 13.98 31.63
C LEU A 67 -7.54 13.29 30.77
N SER A 68 -8.06 12.18 31.26
CA SER A 68 -9.28 11.56 30.71
C SER A 68 -10.52 12.40 31.03
N ALA A 69 -11.60 12.18 30.28
CA ALA A 69 -12.88 12.87 30.52
C ALA A 69 -13.41 12.64 31.94
N ASP A 70 -13.25 11.44 32.49
CA ASP A 70 -13.71 11.10 33.84
C ASP A 70 -12.87 11.79 34.92
N GLN A 71 -11.55 11.84 34.76
CA GLN A 71 -10.66 12.57 35.66
C GLN A 71 -10.98 14.07 35.69
N VAL A 72 -11.27 14.67 34.53
CA VAL A 72 -11.72 16.07 34.47
C VAL A 72 -13.03 16.26 35.22
N ARG A 73 -14.04 15.41 34.95
CA ARG A 73 -15.36 15.52 35.61
C ARG A 73 -15.26 15.42 37.13
N GLU A 74 -14.43 14.50 37.64
CA GLU A 74 -14.20 14.33 39.08
C GLU A 74 -13.53 15.57 39.68
N ARG A 75 -12.45 16.05 39.07
CA ARG A 75 -11.65 17.16 39.59
C ARG A 75 -12.33 18.52 39.46
N THR A 76 -13.21 18.70 38.48
CA THR A 76 -13.92 19.96 38.26
C THR A 76 -15.34 19.96 38.82
N ALA A 77 -15.75 18.88 39.51
CA ALA A 77 -17.05 18.79 40.17
C ALA A 77 -17.25 19.95 41.16
N GLY A 78 -18.36 20.69 41.00
CA GLY A 78 -18.67 21.85 41.85
C GLY A 78 -17.88 23.13 41.53
N THR A 79 -17.08 23.14 40.46
CA THR A 79 -16.35 24.33 39.98
C THR A 79 -17.02 24.93 38.74
N ASN A 80 -16.55 26.10 38.29
CA ASN A 80 -16.97 26.69 37.01
C ASN A 80 -16.14 26.20 35.80
N VAL A 81 -15.21 25.26 36.01
CA VAL A 81 -14.43 24.64 34.93
C VAL A 81 -15.22 23.45 34.40
N VAL A 82 -15.41 23.39 33.10
CA VAL A 82 -16.17 22.32 32.43
C VAL A 82 -15.29 21.56 31.46
N LEU A 83 -15.63 20.29 31.24
CA LEU A 83 -15.12 19.51 30.11
C LEU A 83 -15.71 20.08 28.82
N ALA A 84 -14.87 20.72 28.01
CA ALA A 84 -15.25 21.31 26.73
C ALA A 84 -15.07 20.33 25.56
N CYS A 85 -14.00 19.55 25.57
CA CYS A 85 -13.75 18.54 24.54
C CYS A 85 -13.18 17.26 25.15
N ASP A 86 -13.76 16.12 24.81
CA ASP A 86 -13.20 14.79 25.01
C ASP A 86 -12.46 14.37 23.72
N ASN A 87 -11.16 14.70 23.64
CA ASN A 87 -10.37 14.54 22.40
C ASN A 87 -9.84 13.11 22.22
N SER A 88 -9.41 12.48 23.32
CA SER A 88 -8.92 11.10 23.34
C SER A 88 -9.02 10.52 24.76
N PRO A 89 -8.77 9.21 24.95
CA PRO A 89 -8.76 8.60 26.29
C PRO A 89 -7.81 9.27 27.31
N THR A 90 -6.82 10.03 26.83
CA THR A 90 -5.78 10.67 27.66
C THR A 90 -5.63 12.16 27.37
N SER A 91 -6.53 12.75 26.59
CA SER A 91 -6.46 14.17 26.24
C SER A 91 -7.84 14.79 26.18
N THR A 92 -8.00 15.88 26.92
CA THR A 92 -9.24 16.65 26.99
C THR A 92 -8.95 18.13 26.86
N THR A 93 -10.00 18.91 26.64
CA THR A 93 -9.96 20.37 26.72
C THR A 93 -10.94 20.81 27.79
N VAL A 94 -10.51 21.68 28.69
CA VAL A 94 -11.36 22.35 29.67
C VAL A 94 -11.66 23.78 29.25
N ALA A 95 -12.79 24.32 29.70
CA ALA A 95 -13.17 25.71 29.48
C ALA A 95 -13.87 26.29 30.72
N GLY A 96 -13.82 27.61 30.88
CA GLY A 96 -14.51 28.31 31.96
C GLY A 96 -14.02 29.76 32.13
N PRO A 97 -14.39 30.42 33.25
CA PRO A 97 -13.83 31.71 33.65
C PRO A 97 -12.30 31.63 33.73
N ALA A 98 -11.60 32.67 33.26
CA ALA A 98 -10.15 32.61 33.11
C ALA A 98 -9.40 32.30 34.43
N ASP A 99 -9.82 32.88 35.54
CA ASP A 99 -9.15 32.67 36.83
C ASP A 99 -9.38 31.26 37.39
N ASP A 100 -10.56 30.69 37.16
CA ASP A 100 -10.87 29.32 37.57
C ASP A 100 -10.09 28.29 36.77
N VAL A 101 -10.00 28.49 35.44
CA VAL A 101 -9.17 27.63 34.59
C VAL A 101 -7.70 27.76 34.97
N LYS A 102 -7.17 28.98 35.18
CA LYS A 102 -5.76 29.17 35.59
C LYS A 102 -5.43 28.49 36.91
N ARG A 103 -6.33 28.54 37.90
CA ARG A 103 -6.17 27.83 39.17
C ARG A 103 -6.09 26.32 38.94
N PHE A 104 -7.03 25.78 38.16
CA PHE A 104 -7.03 24.37 37.81
C PHE A 104 -5.75 23.96 37.07
N LEU A 105 -5.25 24.77 36.13
CA LEU A 105 -3.99 24.49 35.43
C LEU A 105 -2.80 24.48 36.38
N LYS A 106 -2.74 25.38 37.35
CA LYS A 106 -1.68 25.41 38.37
C LYS A 106 -1.66 24.13 39.22
N ASP A 107 -2.82 23.59 39.55
CA ASP A 107 -2.93 22.31 40.26
C ASP A 107 -2.38 21.16 39.40
N LEU A 108 -2.68 21.15 38.09
CA LEU A 108 -2.12 20.18 37.14
C LEU A 108 -0.60 20.32 36.97
N GLU A 109 -0.08 21.54 36.91
CA GLU A 109 1.36 21.81 36.84
C GLU A 109 2.08 21.28 38.09
N ALA A 110 1.48 21.44 39.27
CA ALA A 110 2.04 20.91 40.53
C ALA A 110 2.09 19.37 40.57
N GLU A 111 1.22 18.71 39.79
CA GLU A 111 1.16 17.25 39.64
C GLU A 111 1.95 16.73 38.42
N ASP A 112 2.68 17.60 37.71
CA ASP A 112 3.41 17.28 36.47
C ASP A 112 2.51 16.70 35.35
N ILE A 113 1.24 17.16 35.31
CA ILE A 113 0.25 16.77 34.31
C ILE A 113 0.28 17.77 33.16
N PHE A 114 0.41 17.25 31.93
CA PHE A 114 0.40 18.08 30.71
C PHE A 114 -0.80 19.02 30.70
N ASN A 115 -0.53 20.30 30.47
CA ASN A 115 -1.56 21.27 30.19
C ASN A 115 -1.04 22.38 29.28
N ARG A 116 -1.93 22.97 28.50
CA ARG A 116 -1.60 24.04 27.57
C ARG A 116 -2.80 24.93 27.29
N VAL A 117 -2.64 26.22 27.52
CA VAL A 117 -3.63 27.24 27.13
C VAL A 117 -3.81 27.27 25.62
N LEU A 118 -5.07 27.36 25.19
CA LEU A 118 -5.47 27.50 23.79
C LEU A 118 -5.83 28.96 23.51
N ASP A 119 -5.37 29.47 22.36
CA ASP A 119 -5.72 30.81 21.91
C ASP A 119 -7.12 30.79 21.29
N THR A 120 -8.11 31.24 22.07
CA THR A 120 -9.51 31.35 21.67
C THR A 120 -10.03 32.78 21.80
N ASN A 121 -9.14 33.78 21.78
CA ASN A 121 -9.47 35.19 22.03
C ASN A 121 -10.27 35.42 23.32
N GLY A 122 -10.00 34.61 24.35
CA GLY A 122 -10.68 34.68 25.64
C GLY A 122 -12.12 34.14 25.64
N VAL A 123 -12.54 33.45 24.58
CA VAL A 123 -13.87 32.84 24.49
C VAL A 123 -13.81 31.39 25.01
N PRO A 124 -14.57 31.03 26.06
CA PRO A 124 -14.63 29.66 26.58
C PRO A 124 -15.71 28.85 25.83
N TYR A 125 -15.38 28.37 24.62
CA TYR A 125 -16.32 27.55 23.84
C TYR A 125 -16.72 26.26 24.54
N HIS A 126 -17.89 25.71 24.18
CA HIS A 126 -18.45 24.48 24.78
C HIS A 126 -18.68 24.58 26.28
N SER A 127 -19.11 25.76 26.73
CA SER A 127 -19.39 26.05 28.14
C SER A 127 -20.71 26.80 28.33
N SER A 128 -21.20 26.80 29.57
CA SER A 128 -22.37 27.57 29.99
C SER A 128 -22.19 29.09 29.85
N VAL A 129 -20.96 29.60 29.75
CA VAL A 129 -20.68 31.02 29.56
C VAL A 129 -21.28 31.54 28.25
N LEU A 130 -21.49 30.67 27.26
CA LEU A 130 -22.11 31.02 25.98
C LEU A 130 -23.65 31.11 26.04
N GLN A 131 -24.29 30.70 27.14
CA GLN A 131 -25.76 30.67 27.30
C GLN A 131 -26.45 31.99 26.89
N PRO A 132 -25.94 33.18 27.25
CA PRO A 132 -26.58 34.45 26.88
C PRO A 132 -26.60 34.72 25.36
N LEU A 133 -25.72 34.07 24.58
CA LEU A 133 -25.63 34.25 23.14
C LEU A 133 -26.61 33.36 22.36
N LEU A 134 -27.11 32.28 22.99
CA LEU A 134 -27.86 31.25 22.30
C LEU A 134 -29.17 31.77 21.66
N PRO A 135 -29.95 32.67 22.28
CA PRO A 135 -31.16 33.19 21.65
C PRO A 135 -30.88 33.94 20.33
N GLU A 136 -29.92 34.85 20.33
CA GLU A 136 -29.54 35.62 19.13
C GLU A 136 -28.87 34.73 18.07
N LEU A 137 -28.04 33.78 18.50
CA LEU A 137 -27.47 32.78 17.59
C LEU A 137 -28.56 31.94 16.95
N THR A 138 -29.55 31.49 17.73
CA THR A 138 -30.69 30.71 17.22
C THR A 138 -31.47 31.51 16.17
N GLU A 139 -31.80 32.77 16.45
CA GLU A 139 -32.51 33.63 15.51
C GLU A 139 -31.72 33.81 14.21
N SER A 140 -30.42 34.09 14.32
CA SER A 140 -29.53 34.25 13.16
C SER A 140 -29.47 32.97 12.33
N LEU A 141 -29.26 31.82 12.97
CA LEU A 141 -29.09 30.54 12.28
C LEU A 141 -30.39 30.00 11.69
N ASN A 142 -31.56 30.32 12.26
CA ASN A 142 -32.85 30.01 11.65
C ASN A 142 -33.05 30.74 10.31
N LYS A 143 -32.47 31.94 10.15
CA LYS A 143 -32.48 32.67 8.86
C LYS A 143 -31.51 32.05 7.84
N VAL A 144 -30.41 31.49 8.32
CA VAL A 144 -29.39 30.83 7.47
C VAL A 144 -29.86 29.43 7.02
N ILE A 145 -30.50 28.68 7.92
CA ILE A 145 -31.01 27.32 7.68
C ILE A 145 -32.54 27.33 7.88
N PRO A 146 -33.31 27.94 6.95
CA PRO A 146 -34.77 28.02 7.08
C PRO A 146 -35.45 26.65 6.90
N ASN A 147 -34.85 25.77 6.07
CA ASN A 147 -35.35 24.45 5.76
C ASN A 147 -34.29 23.41 6.18
N PRO A 148 -34.30 22.93 7.43
CA PRO A 148 -33.34 21.92 7.88
C PRO A 148 -33.58 20.60 7.16
N VAL A 149 -32.50 19.90 6.86
CA VAL A 149 -32.51 18.56 6.23
C VAL A 149 -31.98 17.50 7.19
N GLU A 150 -32.33 16.24 6.96
CA GLU A 150 -31.77 15.13 7.73
C GLU A 150 -30.25 15.03 7.51
N ARG A 151 -29.50 14.76 8.58
CA ARG A 151 -28.07 14.49 8.48
C ARG A 151 -27.88 13.08 7.91
N PRO A 152 -26.98 12.88 6.93
CA PRO A 152 -26.69 11.53 6.45
C PRO A 152 -26.02 10.71 7.55
N SER A 153 -26.23 9.39 7.52
CA SER A 153 -25.60 8.45 8.47
C SER A 153 -24.08 8.40 8.38
N SER A 154 -23.50 8.83 7.25
CA SER A 154 -22.06 9.00 7.05
C SER A 154 -21.47 10.17 7.86
N TRP A 155 -22.29 11.06 8.42
CA TRP A 155 -21.84 12.13 9.30
C TRP A 155 -21.90 11.72 10.77
N LEU A 156 -20.74 11.31 11.30
CA LEU A 156 -20.55 11.04 12.72
C LEU A 156 -20.55 12.36 13.50
N SER A 157 -21.54 12.57 14.37
CA SER A 157 -21.63 13.76 15.21
C SER A 157 -20.69 13.64 16.41
N ALA A 158 -19.89 14.67 16.67
CA ALA A 158 -19.23 14.84 17.96
C ALA A 158 -20.03 15.75 18.91
N ALA A 159 -21.16 16.32 18.47
CA ALA A 159 -22.01 17.17 19.29
C ALA A 159 -23.05 16.40 20.13
N PHE A 160 -23.33 15.16 19.74
CA PHE A 160 -24.31 14.27 20.38
C PHE A 160 -23.72 12.86 20.52
N PRO A 161 -24.16 12.06 21.50
CA PRO A 161 -23.94 10.61 21.47
C PRO A 161 -24.43 10.02 20.14
N LEU A 162 -23.73 9.00 19.63
CA LEU A 162 -24.05 8.42 18.31
C LEU A 162 -25.43 7.75 18.26
N ASP A 163 -25.91 7.28 19.41
CA ASP A 163 -27.21 6.66 19.65
C ASP A 163 -28.25 7.65 20.20
N SER A 164 -27.99 8.96 20.10
CA SER A 164 -28.90 9.99 20.60
C SER A 164 -30.23 9.99 19.85
N GLU A 165 -31.33 9.82 20.59
CA GLU A 165 -32.70 9.98 20.09
C GLU A 165 -33.19 11.45 20.11
N ASP A 166 -32.36 12.42 20.54
CA ASP A 166 -32.72 13.84 20.48
C ASP A 166 -33.02 14.25 19.02
N PRO A 167 -34.21 14.79 18.72
CA PRO A 167 -34.57 15.22 17.36
C PRO A 167 -33.59 16.21 16.73
N LYS A 168 -32.87 17.00 17.54
CA LYS A 168 -31.83 17.92 17.07
C LYS A 168 -30.65 17.18 16.47
N ALA A 169 -30.33 15.97 16.96
CA ALA A 169 -29.21 15.17 16.48
C ALA A 169 -29.44 14.62 15.07
N ALA A 170 -30.69 14.38 14.69
CA ALA A 170 -31.08 13.85 13.38
C ALA A 170 -31.02 14.90 12.26
N MET A 171 -31.18 16.19 12.58
CA MET A 171 -31.34 17.26 11.60
C MET A 171 -30.14 18.19 11.51
N CYS A 172 -29.69 18.50 10.29
CA CYS A 172 -28.79 19.62 10.03
C CYS A 172 -29.60 20.93 10.17
N SER A 173 -29.65 21.45 11.39
CA SER A 173 -30.53 22.56 11.76
C SER A 173 -29.81 23.64 12.57
N ALA A 174 -30.44 24.80 12.72
CA ALA A 174 -30.00 25.82 13.66
C ALA A 174 -29.90 25.27 15.10
N ALA A 175 -30.86 24.43 15.51
CA ALA A 175 -30.85 23.80 16.83
C ALA A 175 -29.65 22.88 17.04
N TYR A 176 -29.26 22.10 16.02
CA TYR A 176 -28.02 21.32 16.04
C TYR A 176 -26.77 22.22 16.17
N GLN A 177 -26.71 23.31 15.39
CA GLN A 177 -25.58 24.23 15.41
C GLN A 177 -25.44 24.95 16.76
N VAL A 178 -26.54 25.38 17.36
CA VAL A 178 -26.57 26.02 18.69
C VAL A 178 -26.17 25.01 19.77
N HIS A 179 -26.64 23.75 19.68
CA HIS A 179 -26.22 22.69 20.59
C HIS A 179 -24.72 22.41 20.47
N SER A 180 -24.20 22.18 19.25
CA SER A 180 -22.76 21.93 19.02
C SER A 180 -21.86 23.11 19.39
N TYR A 181 -22.41 24.31 19.55
CA TYR A 181 -21.66 25.49 19.97
C TYR A 181 -21.45 25.57 21.49
N ARG A 182 -22.38 25.00 22.26
CA ARG A 182 -22.42 25.11 23.73
C ARG A 182 -22.11 23.80 24.45
N SER A 183 -22.46 22.67 23.85
CA SER A 183 -22.29 21.35 24.47
C SER A 183 -20.87 20.81 24.28
N PRO A 184 -20.39 19.93 25.19
CA PRO A 184 -19.08 19.31 25.05
C PRO A 184 -18.90 18.56 23.74
N VAL A 185 -17.70 18.59 23.18
CA VAL A 185 -17.32 17.80 21.99
C VAL A 185 -16.99 16.36 22.42
N LEU A 186 -17.81 15.40 21.99
CA LEU A 186 -17.72 13.97 22.28
C LEU A 186 -16.86 13.22 21.23
N PHE A 187 -15.66 13.73 20.97
CA PHE A 187 -14.84 13.27 19.85
C PHE A 187 -14.33 11.84 20.03
N THR A 188 -13.89 11.45 21.24
CA THR A 188 -13.44 10.07 21.54
C THR A 188 -14.51 9.03 21.20
N GLY A 189 -15.77 9.30 21.53
CA GLY A 189 -16.90 8.41 21.22
C GLY A 189 -17.12 8.28 19.70
N ALA A 190 -17.13 9.41 19.00
CA ALA A 190 -17.32 9.44 17.55
C ALA A 190 -16.18 8.74 16.79
N VAL A 191 -14.92 8.91 17.22
CA VAL A 191 -13.75 8.27 16.60
C VAL A 191 -13.78 6.75 16.72
N LYS A 192 -14.37 6.20 17.78
CA LYS A 192 -14.51 4.74 17.95
C LYS A 192 -15.42 4.10 16.89
N ALA A 193 -16.36 4.85 16.33
CA ALA A 193 -17.27 4.34 15.30
C ALA A 193 -16.66 4.29 13.89
N ILE A 194 -15.45 4.83 13.70
CA ILE A 194 -14.77 4.78 12.40
C ILE A 194 -14.41 3.32 12.06
N PRO A 195 -14.56 2.84 10.81
CA PRO A 195 -14.16 1.48 10.43
C PRO A 195 -12.66 1.18 10.60
N LYS A 196 -12.25 -0.09 10.67
CA LYS A 196 -10.85 -0.52 10.87
C LYS A 196 -9.89 -0.30 9.70
N ASN A 197 -10.42 -0.15 8.49
CA ASN A 197 -9.62 0.02 7.26
C ASN A 197 -9.76 1.44 6.69
N ALA A 198 -10.18 2.40 7.50
CA ALA A 198 -10.38 3.78 7.07
C ALA A 198 -9.04 4.54 6.97
N LEU A 199 -8.97 5.47 6.02
CA LEU A 199 -7.94 6.51 6.00
C LEU A 199 -8.51 7.79 6.60
N LEU A 200 -7.88 8.32 7.65
CA LEU A 200 -8.26 9.58 8.25
C LEU A 200 -7.62 10.75 7.50
N VAL A 201 -8.42 11.66 6.97
CA VAL A 201 -7.94 12.89 6.31
C VAL A 201 -8.36 14.10 7.15
N GLU A 202 -7.39 14.78 7.77
CA GLU A 202 -7.68 15.98 8.55
C GLU A 202 -7.78 17.22 7.66
N ILE A 203 -9.00 17.76 7.57
CA ILE A 203 -9.32 18.98 6.83
C ILE A 203 -9.20 20.19 7.75
N GLY A 204 -8.13 20.97 7.58
CA GLY A 204 -7.90 22.15 8.41
C GLY A 204 -6.67 22.94 7.98
N PRO A 205 -6.55 24.21 8.40
CA PRO A 205 -5.36 25.04 8.09
C PRO A 205 -4.10 24.55 8.83
N HIS A 206 -4.26 23.68 9.81
CA HIS A 206 -3.18 23.02 10.53
C HIS A 206 -3.68 21.70 11.12
N SER A 207 -2.95 20.62 10.88
CA SER A 207 -3.21 19.30 11.46
C SER A 207 -2.89 19.22 12.96
N ILE A 208 -3.92 19.35 13.79
CA ILE A 208 -3.83 19.30 15.26
C ILE A 208 -4.41 18.01 15.85
N LEU A 209 -5.28 17.29 15.13
CA LEU A 209 -5.97 16.10 15.63
C LEU A 209 -5.16 14.82 15.47
N ARG A 210 -3.97 14.88 14.85
CA ARG A 210 -3.09 13.71 14.67
C ARG A 210 -2.81 12.96 15.97
N SER A 211 -2.49 13.69 17.05
CA SER A 211 -2.15 13.04 18.34
C SER A 211 -3.39 12.41 18.99
N PRO A 212 -4.51 13.12 19.17
CA PRO A 212 -5.75 12.52 19.68
C PRO A 212 -6.24 11.31 18.86
N LEU A 213 -6.20 11.40 17.53
CA LEU A 213 -6.61 10.30 16.65
C LEU A 213 -5.70 9.09 16.80
N ARG A 214 -4.38 9.28 16.90
CA ARG A 214 -3.43 8.18 17.14
C ARG A 214 -3.61 7.53 18.52
N GLN A 215 -3.99 8.30 19.54
CA GLN A 215 -4.29 7.76 20.87
C GLN A 215 -5.55 6.89 20.86
N SER A 216 -6.56 7.27 20.07
CA SER A 216 -7.84 6.55 19.99
C SER A 216 -7.84 5.40 18.99
N ARG A 217 -7.14 5.56 17.86
CA ARG A 217 -7.12 4.66 16.68
C ARG A 217 -5.72 4.58 16.06
N PRO A 218 -4.75 3.98 16.76
CA PRO A 218 -3.38 3.82 16.25
C PRO A 218 -3.30 2.87 15.05
N ASP A 219 -4.35 2.09 14.81
CA ASP A 219 -4.50 1.15 13.69
C ASP A 219 -4.77 1.85 12.35
N LEU A 220 -5.25 3.10 12.37
CA LEU A 220 -5.69 3.79 11.16
C LEU A 220 -4.58 4.65 10.52
N GLY A 221 -4.59 4.69 9.19
CA GLY A 221 -3.82 5.66 8.42
C GLY A 221 -4.30 7.09 8.69
N TYR A 222 -3.39 8.05 8.60
CA TYR A 222 -3.68 9.46 8.83
C TYR A 222 -2.93 10.37 7.85
N VAL A 223 -3.65 11.31 7.24
CA VAL A 223 -3.11 12.35 6.35
C VAL A 223 -3.58 13.73 6.83
N GLY A 224 -2.64 14.65 7.01
CA GLY A 224 -2.92 16.04 7.30
C GLY A 224 -2.85 16.89 6.04
N THR A 225 -3.87 17.71 5.77
CA THR A 225 -3.92 18.52 4.53
C THR A 225 -3.02 19.77 4.57
N MET A 226 -2.83 20.37 5.74
CA MET A 226 -2.02 21.58 5.91
C MET A 226 -1.24 21.61 7.22
N LYS A 227 -0.15 22.37 7.22
CA LYS A 227 0.69 22.62 8.41
C LYS A 227 0.93 24.11 8.59
N LYS A 228 0.68 24.61 9.81
CA LYS A 228 0.91 26.01 10.16
C LYS A 228 2.36 26.40 9.88
N GLY A 229 2.55 27.51 9.17
CA GLY A 229 3.86 28.04 8.80
C GLY A 229 4.44 27.50 7.48
N ASP A 230 3.84 26.45 6.91
CA ASP A 230 4.30 25.85 5.65
C ASP A 230 3.44 26.34 4.46
N CYS A 231 3.96 26.20 3.24
CA CYS A 231 3.26 26.57 2.02
C CYS A 231 2.06 25.64 1.77
N ALA A 232 0.85 26.20 1.80
CA ALA A 232 -0.40 25.47 1.63
C ALA A 232 -0.46 24.62 0.35
N ALA A 233 -0.01 25.17 -0.78
CA ALA A 233 0.00 24.46 -2.06
C ALA A 233 0.90 23.21 -2.02
N LYS A 234 2.07 23.32 -1.36
CA LYS A 234 3.01 22.19 -1.21
C LYS A 234 2.47 21.14 -0.25
N THR A 235 1.92 21.55 0.89
CA THR A 235 1.39 20.61 1.89
C THR A 235 0.18 19.87 1.34
N LEU A 236 -0.71 20.55 0.62
CA LEU A 236 -1.87 19.93 0.00
C LEU A 236 -1.46 18.94 -1.10
N ALA A 237 -0.54 19.32 -1.98
CA ALA A 237 -0.02 18.40 -3.00
C ALA A 237 0.64 17.15 -2.38
N THR A 238 1.38 17.34 -1.27
CA THR A 238 1.96 16.22 -0.51
C THR A 238 0.86 15.34 0.07
N ALA A 239 -0.17 15.94 0.67
CA ALA A 239 -1.31 15.20 1.22
C ALA A 239 -2.04 14.36 0.17
N VAL A 240 -2.25 14.89 -1.04
CA VAL A 240 -2.83 14.15 -2.17
C VAL A 240 -1.95 12.96 -2.56
N GLY A 241 -0.63 13.16 -2.62
CA GLY A 241 0.32 12.06 -2.83
C GLY A 241 0.28 11.00 -1.73
N ASP A 242 0.12 11.42 -0.46
CA ASP A 242 0.01 10.53 0.70
C ASP A 242 -1.29 9.73 0.70
N MET A 243 -2.40 10.33 0.23
CA MET A 243 -3.67 9.64 0.02
C MET A 243 -3.55 8.58 -1.08
N TRP A 244 -2.95 8.94 -2.22
CA TRP A 244 -2.73 8.01 -3.33
C TRP A 244 -1.87 6.82 -2.91
N ARG A 245 -0.78 7.04 -2.16
CA ARG A 245 0.08 5.98 -1.63
C ARG A 245 -0.65 5.03 -0.67
N GLN A 246 -1.73 5.50 -0.05
CA GLN A 246 -2.58 4.70 0.84
C GLN A 246 -3.79 4.07 0.12
N GLY A 247 -3.84 4.16 -1.22
CA GLY A 247 -4.85 3.49 -2.03
C GLY A 247 -6.10 4.30 -2.32
N VAL A 248 -6.13 5.59 -1.97
CA VAL A 248 -7.24 6.47 -2.38
C VAL A 248 -7.19 6.67 -3.89
N PRO A 249 -8.30 6.46 -4.62
CA PRO A 249 -8.35 6.77 -6.04
C PRO A 249 -8.28 8.29 -6.23
N ILE A 250 -7.14 8.78 -6.71
CA ILE A 250 -6.94 10.19 -7.06
C ILE A 250 -7.22 10.37 -8.55
N GLN A 251 -8.12 11.28 -8.88
CA GLN A 251 -8.24 11.80 -10.23
C GLN A 251 -7.12 12.80 -10.44
N TRP A 252 -6.14 12.42 -11.25
CA TRP A 252 -5.08 13.33 -11.65
C TRP A 252 -5.64 14.25 -12.72
N THR A 253 -5.84 15.52 -12.38
CA THR A 253 -6.05 16.54 -13.41
C THR A 253 -4.79 16.58 -14.26
N SER A 254 -4.93 16.23 -15.54
CA SER A 254 -3.95 16.59 -16.56
C SER A 254 -3.94 18.11 -16.61
N GLY A 255 -3.13 18.74 -15.76
CA GLY A 255 -2.68 20.10 -15.98
C GLY A 255 -2.14 20.20 -17.42
N PRO A 256 -2.07 21.40 -18.01
CA PRO A 256 -1.51 21.54 -19.35
C PRO A 256 -0.13 20.89 -19.36
N VAL A 257 -0.04 19.70 -19.97
CA VAL A 257 1.23 19.10 -20.32
C VAL A 257 1.90 20.21 -21.12
N PRO A 258 3.08 20.71 -20.71
CA PRO A 258 3.76 21.74 -21.48
C PRO A 258 3.73 21.28 -22.93
N THR A 259 3.24 22.12 -23.85
CA THR A 259 3.02 21.72 -25.25
C THR A 259 4.28 21.20 -25.95
N ASN A 260 5.44 21.36 -25.30
CA ASN A 260 6.75 20.86 -25.70
C ASN A 260 7.35 19.78 -24.76
N ALA A 261 6.62 19.26 -23.78
CA ALA A 261 7.05 18.17 -22.92
C ALA A 261 6.61 16.83 -23.52
N THR A 262 7.45 16.27 -24.38
CA THR A 262 7.36 14.87 -24.78
C THR A 262 7.82 14.00 -23.61
N GLY A 263 6.89 13.64 -22.72
CA GLY A 263 7.15 12.61 -21.72
C GLY A 263 7.43 11.29 -22.43
N THR A 264 8.65 10.77 -22.31
CA THR A 264 8.93 9.39 -22.72
C THR A 264 8.34 8.48 -21.66
N GLU A 265 7.44 7.58 -22.05
CA GLU A 265 6.95 6.52 -21.15
C GLU A 265 8.17 5.73 -20.67
N VAL A 266 8.55 5.88 -19.40
CA VAL A 266 9.59 5.05 -18.80
C VAL A 266 9.08 3.61 -18.81
N PRO A 267 9.92 2.62 -19.15
CA PRO A 267 9.49 1.22 -19.20
C PRO A 267 8.76 0.81 -17.91
N ARG A 268 7.63 0.12 -18.06
CA ARG A 268 6.83 -0.36 -16.92
C ARG A 268 7.65 -1.31 -16.05
N SER A 269 7.25 -1.39 -14.78
CA SER A 269 7.97 -1.97 -13.63
C SER A 269 8.72 -3.29 -13.87
N ILE A 270 9.84 -3.43 -13.16
CA ILE A 270 10.67 -4.63 -12.85
C ILE A 270 9.90 -5.95 -12.63
N ARG A 271 8.57 -5.95 -12.47
CA ARG A 271 7.76 -7.16 -12.32
C ARG A 271 7.91 -8.14 -13.50
N GLU A 272 8.12 -7.64 -14.72
CA GLU A 272 8.47 -8.48 -15.88
C GLU A 272 9.87 -9.10 -15.77
N ALA A 273 10.76 -8.55 -14.93
CA ALA A 273 12.10 -9.07 -14.68
C ALA A 273 12.16 -10.13 -13.56
N LEU A 274 11.08 -10.33 -12.78
CA LEU A 274 11.02 -11.35 -11.72
C LEU A 274 10.55 -12.72 -12.23
N THR A 275 9.95 -12.75 -13.41
CA THR A 275 9.62 -13.97 -14.15
C THR A 275 10.44 -13.98 -15.43
N SER A 276 11.54 -14.72 -15.44
CA SER A 276 12.26 -15.03 -16.67
C SER A 276 11.57 -16.20 -17.37
N TRP A 277 11.25 -16.03 -18.64
CA TRP A 277 10.89 -17.15 -19.50
C TRP A 277 12.17 -17.76 -20.05
N ASP A 278 12.33 -19.08 -19.96
CA ASP A 278 13.41 -19.79 -20.63
C ASP A 278 13.24 -19.59 -22.15
N ARG A 279 14.17 -18.87 -22.78
CA ARG A 279 14.22 -18.67 -24.23
C ARG A 279 15.28 -19.57 -24.90
N THR A 280 15.85 -20.51 -24.15
CA THR A 280 16.95 -21.40 -24.57
C THR A 280 16.53 -22.83 -24.89
N LEU A 281 15.28 -23.23 -24.64
CA LEU A 281 14.78 -24.56 -25.02
C LEU A 281 14.44 -24.62 -26.52
N PHE A 282 15.46 -24.90 -27.34
CA PHE A 282 15.24 -25.53 -28.63
C PHE A 282 15.45 -27.05 -28.45
N ASP A 283 14.37 -27.81 -28.21
CA ASP A 283 14.35 -29.28 -28.29
C ASP A 283 14.41 -29.78 -29.75
N VAL A 284 15.17 -29.08 -30.59
CA VAL A 284 15.38 -29.43 -31.98
C VAL A 284 16.89 -29.48 -32.25
N PRO A 285 17.42 -30.65 -32.62
CA PRO A 285 18.81 -30.82 -33.01
C PRO A 285 19.16 -29.87 -34.14
N MET A 286 20.09 -28.96 -33.87
CA MET A 286 20.61 -28.05 -34.87
C MET A 286 21.81 -28.70 -35.57
N VAL A 287 21.67 -28.93 -36.88
CA VAL A 287 22.83 -29.22 -37.73
C VAL A 287 23.63 -27.94 -37.88
N ILE A 288 24.79 -27.84 -37.22
CA ILE A 288 25.67 -26.66 -37.32
C ILE A 288 26.51 -26.80 -38.59
N PRO A 289 26.30 -25.99 -39.64
CA PRO A 289 26.87 -26.26 -40.97
C PRO A 289 28.39 -26.01 -41.09
N ASN A 290 29.04 -25.42 -40.08
CA ASN A 290 30.33 -24.74 -40.25
C ASN A 290 31.46 -25.22 -39.30
N ARG A 291 31.50 -26.50 -38.94
CA ARG A 291 32.75 -27.12 -38.43
C ARG A 291 33.28 -28.13 -39.45
N PRO A 292 34.58 -28.11 -39.78
CA PRO A 292 35.16 -29.14 -40.64
C PRO A 292 35.20 -30.46 -39.88
N GLY A 293 34.26 -31.36 -40.20
CA GLY A 293 34.14 -32.72 -39.64
C GLY A 293 32.67 -33.20 -39.60
N PRO A 294 32.36 -34.49 -39.88
CA PRO A 294 30.98 -34.97 -40.04
C PRO A 294 30.29 -35.30 -38.70
N GLY A 295 30.39 -34.39 -37.72
CA GLY A 295 29.83 -34.55 -36.38
C GLY A 295 28.48 -33.87 -36.19
N VAL A 296 27.57 -34.50 -35.45
CA VAL A 296 26.31 -33.88 -34.97
C VAL A 296 26.49 -33.54 -33.49
N LYS A 297 26.21 -32.30 -33.08
CA LYS A 297 26.27 -31.91 -31.66
C LYS A 297 24.86 -31.92 -31.07
N PHE A 298 24.68 -32.63 -29.96
CA PHE A 298 23.47 -32.63 -29.16
C PHE A 298 23.77 -32.05 -27.78
N GLU A 299 22.92 -31.14 -27.31
CA GLU A 299 22.89 -30.67 -25.93
C GLU A 299 21.46 -30.86 -25.42
N ARG A 300 21.31 -31.60 -24.33
CA ARG A 300 20.04 -31.79 -23.62
C ARG A 300 20.26 -31.38 -22.17
N MET A 301 19.40 -30.51 -21.65
CA MET A 301 19.33 -30.24 -20.21
C MET A 301 18.31 -31.19 -19.59
N TYR A 302 18.63 -31.73 -18.41
CA TYR A 302 17.76 -32.63 -17.67
C TYR A 302 17.13 -31.89 -16.50
N ASP A 303 15.81 -31.99 -16.37
CA ASP A 303 15.09 -31.49 -15.19
C ASP A 303 14.96 -32.60 -14.15
N LEU A 304 15.94 -32.67 -13.25
CA LEU A 304 15.99 -33.66 -12.17
C LEU A 304 14.88 -33.47 -11.11
N GLY A 305 14.16 -32.33 -11.13
CA GLY A 305 13.00 -32.06 -10.27
C GLY A 305 11.65 -32.32 -10.94
N GLY A 306 11.65 -32.68 -12.22
CA GLY A 306 10.45 -32.82 -13.06
C GLY A 306 10.43 -34.13 -13.84
N GLU A 307 10.30 -34.04 -15.16
CA GLU A 307 10.10 -35.19 -16.05
C GLU A 307 11.30 -36.14 -16.10
N ASP A 308 12.53 -35.64 -15.85
CA ASP A 308 13.75 -36.44 -15.83
C ASP A 308 14.18 -36.88 -14.41
N SER A 309 13.26 -36.80 -13.43
CA SER A 309 13.54 -37.19 -12.04
C SER A 309 13.96 -38.65 -11.85
N TYR A 310 13.60 -39.55 -12.77
CA TYR A 310 14.04 -40.95 -12.76
C TYR A 310 15.56 -41.13 -12.86
N ILE A 311 16.30 -40.13 -13.36
CA ILE A 311 17.77 -40.16 -13.40
C ILE A 311 18.35 -40.14 -11.98
N CYS A 312 17.66 -39.50 -11.03
CA CYS A 312 18.07 -39.45 -9.62
C CYS A 312 18.12 -40.84 -8.95
N ASP A 313 17.42 -41.83 -9.51
CA ASP A 313 17.44 -43.20 -8.99
C ASP A 313 18.77 -43.92 -9.29
N HIS A 314 19.56 -43.42 -10.25
CA HIS A 314 20.91 -43.91 -10.53
C HIS A 314 21.96 -43.19 -9.67
N ALA A 315 21.79 -43.32 -8.36
CA ALA A 315 22.71 -42.79 -7.35
C ALA A 315 23.77 -43.84 -6.98
N ILE A 316 25.05 -43.51 -7.24
CA ILE A 316 26.20 -44.34 -6.87
C ILE A 316 27.03 -43.55 -5.85
N ASP A 317 27.27 -44.13 -4.68
CA ASP A 317 28.00 -43.50 -3.57
C ASP A 317 27.47 -42.10 -3.20
N GLY A 318 26.14 -41.93 -3.24
CA GLY A 318 25.46 -40.69 -2.89
C GLY A 318 25.52 -39.58 -3.95
N ASN A 319 26.12 -39.85 -5.11
CA ASN A 319 26.13 -38.94 -6.25
C ASN A 319 25.22 -39.47 -7.36
N VAL A 320 24.42 -38.59 -7.95
CA VAL A 320 23.59 -38.94 -9.11
C VAL A 320 24.46 -38.89 -10.35
N PHE A 321 24.61 -40.03 -11.02
CA PHE A 321 25.32 -40.13 -12.29
C PHE A 321 24.31 -40.43 -13.40
N ILE A 322 24.50 -39.85 -14.58
CA ILE A 322 23.74 -40.28 -15.75
C ILE A 322 24.13 -41.74 -16.07
N PRO A 323 23.18 -42.69 -16.18
CA PRO A 323 23.48 -44.07 -16.54
C PRO A 323 24.26 -44.17 -17.84
N VAL A 324 25.23 -45.08 -17.92
CA VAL A 324 25.98 -45.33 -19.17
C VAL A 324 25.04 -45.75 -20.31
N THR A 325 23.97 -46.47 -19.99
CA THR A 325 22.90 -46.86 -20.92
C THR A 325 22.15 -45.66 -21.49
N HIS A 326 22.11 -44.53 -20.78
CA HIS A 326 21.56 -43.29 -21.33
C HIS A 326 22.46 -42.71 -22.42
N GLY A 327 23.77 -42.89 -22.29
CA GLY A 327 24.73 -42.51 -23.32
C GLY A 327 24.52 -43.26 -24.63
N THR A 328 24.16 -44.54 -24.58
CA THR A 328 23.79 -45.30 -25.77
C THR A 328 22.51 -44.77 -26.43
N ASP A 329 21.51 -44.39 -25.63
CA ASP A 329 20.26 -43.85 -26.14
C ASP A 329 20.42 -42.52 -26.89
N VAL A 330 21.28 -41.63 -26.37
CA VAL A 330 21.60 -40.35 -26.99
C VAL A 330 22.36 -40.54 -28.31
N VAL A 331 23.25 -41.53 -28.37
CA VAL A 331 23.99 -41.86 -29.59
C VAL A 331 23.06 -42.44 -30.65
N CYS A 332 22.17 -43.35 -30.28
CA CYS A 332 21.17 -43.91 -31.20
C CYS A 332 20.26 -42.81 -31.76
N ASP A 333 19.76 -41.89 -30.92
CA ASP A 333 18.98 -40.73 -31.37
C ASP A 333 19.77 -39.87 -32.34
N GLY A 334 21.04 -39.62 -32.04
CA GLY A 334 21.91 -38.81 -32.90
C GLY A 334 22.18 -39.44 -34.26
N VAL A 335 22.35 -40.77 -34.31
CA VAL A 335 22.52 -41.54 -35.55
C VAL A 335 21.24 -41.52 -36.37
N LEU A 336 20.09 -41.83 -35.77
CA LEU A 336 18.79 -41.82 -36.45
C LEU A 336 18.51 -40.43 -37.04
N LYS A 337 18.83 -39.37 -36.30
CA LYS A 337 18.72 -37.98 -36.76
C LYS A 337 19.59 -37.66 -37.96
N LYS A 338 20.88 -38.03 -37.90
CA LYS A 338 21.85 -37.79 -38.98
C LYS A 338 21.35 -38.36 -40.31
N TYR A 339 20.69 -39.52 -40.27
CA TYR A 339 20.19 -40.22 -41.43
C TYR A 339 18.68 -40.03 -41.68
N ASN A 340 18.06 -38.96 -41.16
CA ASN A 340 16.63 -38.65 -41.33
C ASN A 340 15.70 -39.85 -41.06
N SER A 341 16.04 -40.63 -40.04
CA SER A 341 15.43 -41.91 -39.70
C SER A 341 14.81 -41.92 -38.30
N ASP A 342 14.49 -40.75 -37.75
CA ASP A 342 13.88 -40.52 -36.42
C ASP A 342 12.62 -41.34 -36.13
N ARG A 343 12.00 -41.93 -37.15
CA ARG A 343 10.81 -42.79 -37.03
C ARG A 343 11.14 -44.26 -36.80
N LEU A 344 12.39 -44.67 -36.94
CA LEU A 344 12.82 -46.04 -36.67
C LEU A 344 13.13 -46.22 -35.17
N PRO A 345 12.80 -47.38 -34.58
CA PRO A 345 13.16 -47.66 -33.20
C PRO A 345 14.67 -47.72 -33.00
N LYS A 346 15.16 -47.26 -31.84
CA LYS A 346 16.59 -47.20 -31.48
C LYS A 346 17.29 -48.56 -31.54
N GLU A 347 16.55 -49.63 -31.28
CA GLU A 347 16.99 -51.03 -31.38
C GLU A 347 17.58 -51.39 -32.75
N ASN A 348 17.21 -50.62 -33.79
CA ASN A 348 17.72 -50.83 -35.13
C ASN A 348 19.13 -50.26 -35.35
N VAL A 349 19.70 -49.50 -34.41
CA VAL A 349 21.07 -48.97 -34.52
C VAL A 349 22.05 -50.04 -34.00
N PRO A 350 22.87 -50.67 -34.85
CA PRO A 350 23.77 -51.74 -34.42
C PRO A 350 25.01 -51.14 -33.76
N LEU A 351 25.02 -51.10 -32.42
CA LEU A 351 26.16 -50.68 -31.62
C LEU A 351 27.20 -51.80 -31.50
N ARG A 352 28.48 -51.48 -31.68
CA ARG A 352 29.63 -52.38 -31.49
C ARG A 352 30.76 -51.70 -30.73
N ASP A 353 31.61 -52.50 -30.10
CA ASP A 353 32.86 -52.10 -29.45
C ASP A 353 32.73 -50.84 -28.56
N CYS A 354 31.64 -50.78 -27.80
CA CYS A 354 31.31 -49.66 -26.94
C CYS A 354 32.27 -49.64 -25.74
N GLN A 355 33.12 -48.62 -25.67
CA GLN A 355 34.11 -48.46 -24.60
C GLN A 355 33.93 -47.14 -23.87
N GLN A 356 33.96 -47.19 -22.54
CA GLN A 356 33.91 -46.03 -21.66
C GLN A 356 35.33 -45.64 -21.24
N TYR A 357 35.66 -44.36 -21.33
CA TYR A 357 36.94 -43.81 -20.89
C TYR A 357 36.75 -42.53 -20.08
N ASP A 358 37.66 -42.30 -19.14
CA ASP A 358 37.80 -41.01 -18.47
C ASP A 358 38.84 -40.17 -19.21
N LYS A 359 38.46 -38.97 -19.66
CA LYS A 359 39.40 -38.05 -20.31
C LYS A 359 39.58 -36.78 -19.47
N PRO A 360 40.75 -36.55 -18.86
CA PRO A 360 41.01 -35.31 -18.14
C PRO A 360 41.14 -34.11 -19.11
N GLY A 361 40.36 -33.05 -18.89
CA GLY A 361 40.64 -31.71 -19.43
C GLY A 361 40.03 -31.31 -20.78
N ALA A 362 38.86 -31.84 -21.18
CA ALA A 362 38.16 -31.38 -22.40
C ALA A 362 36.99 -30.41 -22.08
N ASP A 363 37.14 -29.12 -22.37
CA ASP A 363 36.19 -28.08 -21.97
C ASP A 363 34.89 -27.96 -22.82
N SER A 364 34.45 -29.03 -23.51
CA SER A 364 33.24 -28.97 -24.36
C SER A 364 32.29 -30.17 -24.22
N THR A 365 30.99 -29.90 -24.04
CA THR A 365 29.90 -30.84 -24.31
C THR A 365 29.70 -31.10 -25.79
N GLY A 366 29.41 -32.34 -26.15
CA GLY A 366 28.97 -32.71 -27.48
C GLY A 366 29.44 -34.09 -27.90
N VAL A 367 28.78 -34.64 -28.93
CA VAL A 367 29.29 -35.85 -29.58
C VAL A 367 30.53 -35.46 -30.40
N SER A 368 31.69 -36.08 -30.16
CA SER A 368 32.93 -35.80 -30.90
C SER A 368 32.82 -36.36 -32.33
N PRO A 369 33.47 -35.74 -33.32
CA PRO A 369 33.33 -36.11 -34.72
C PRO A 369 33.68 -37.59 -34.97
N GLU A 370 32.96 -38.14 -35.94
CA GLU A 370 33.23 -39.41 -36.60
C GLU A 370 34.70 -39.51 -36.97
N THR A 371 35.42 -40.43 -36.32
CA THR A 371 36.78 -40.79 -36.74
C THR A 371 36.66 -41.99 -37.65
N HIS A 372 37.00 -41.81 -38.93
CA HIS A 372 37.01 -42.88 -39.91
C HIS A 372 38.34 -43.62 -39.78
N ASP A 373 38.31 -44.88 -39.37
CA ASP A 373 39.52 -45.69 -39.40
C ASP A 373 39.71 -46.20 -40.83
N HIS A 374 40.66 -45.60 -41.55
CA HIS A 374 40.90 -45.91 -42.97
C HIS A 374 41.40 -47.34 -43.21
N LEU A 375 41.76 -48.09 -42.15
CA LEU A 375 42.17 -49.49 -42.24
C LEU A 375 41.00 -50.48 -42.11
N THR A 376 39.91 -50.11 -41.40
CA THR A 376 38.75 -51.01 -41.14
C THR A 376 37.43 -50.54 -41.76
N GLY A 377 37.30 -49.25 -42.12
CA GLY A 377 36.09 -48.68 -42.72
C GLY A 377 34.93 -48.45 -41.74
N GLU A 378 35.21 -48.40 -40.44
CA GLU A 378 34.22 -48.28 -39.36
C GLU A 378 33.91 -46.81 -38.98
N HIS A 379 32.68 -46.57 -38.50
CA HIS A 379 32.21 -45.27 -38.02
C HIS A 379 32.15 -45.25 -36.48
N TRP A 380 32.81 -44.27 -35.87
CA TRP A 380 32.92 -44.14 -34.42
C TRP A 380 32.27 -42.85 -33.90
N TYR A 381 31.43 -42.95 -32.87
CA TYR A 381 30.78 -41.82 -32.22
C TYR A 381 31.30 -41.67 -30.79
N GLY A 382 31.62 -40.45 -30.36
CA GLY A 382 32.08 -40.20 -28.98
C GLY A 382 31.07 -39.34 -28.23
N LEU A 383 30.59 -39.71 -27.03
CA LEU A 383 29.75 -38.83 -26.19
C LEU A 383 30.62 -38.04 -25.22
N CYS A 384 30.33 -36.75 -24.97
CA CYS A 384 31.04 -35.94 -23.98
C CYS A 384 30.06 -35.14 -23.12
N GLU A 385 30.08 -35.36 -21.80
CA GLU A 385 29.21 -34.72 -20.81
C GLU A 385 29.85 -33.45 -20.21
N ARG A 386 29.05 -32.45 -19.78
CA ARG A 386 29.51 -31.35 -18.91
C ARG A 386 28.79 -31.52 -17.59
N GLN A 387 29.53 -31.67 -16.51
CA GLN A 387 28.97 -31.42 -15.18
C GLN A 387 29.06 -29.92 -14.88
N ASN A 388 27.94 -29.30 -14.51
CA ASN A 388 27.93 -27.95 -13.96
C ASN A 388 28.48 -27.99 -12.52
N LEU A 389 29.45 -27.13 -12.24
CA LEU A 389 30.38 -27.11 -11.09
C LEU A 389 29.76 -26.75 -9.71
N GLN A 390 28.61 -27.31 -9.34
CA GLN A 390 28.10 -27.15 -7.96
C GLN A 390 28.38 -28.33 -7.03
N TYR A 391 28.79 -29.51 -7.52
CA TYR A 391 28.87 -30.72 -6.68
C TYR A 391 30.04 -31.68 -6.98
N GLY A 392 31.30 -31.20 -6.95
CA GLY A 392 32.49 -32.09 -6.87
C GLY A 392 33.53 -31.99 -8.00
N PRO A 393 34.66 -32.72 -7.90
CA PRO A 393 35.80 -32.57 -8.82
C PRO A 393 35.46 -33.05 -10.24
N LYS A 394 36.10 -32.43 -11.24
CA LYS A 394 35.83 -32.61 -12.67
C LYS A 394 35.94 -34.08 -13.11
N PHE A 395 34.81 -34.76 -13.31
CA PHE A 395 34.75 -36.02 -14.03
C PHE A 395 34.00 -35.81 -15.34
N GLN A 396 34.57 -36.32 -16.42
CA GLN A 396 34.00 -36.23 -17.77
C GLN A 396 34.11 -37.59 -18.44
N MET A 397 32.96 -38.22 -18.61
CA MET A 397 32.83 -39.52 -19.24
C MET A 397 32.87 -39.36 -20.76
N VAL A 398 33.80 -40.06 -21.42
CA VAL A 398 33.90 -40.14 -22.88
C VAL A 398 33.68 -41.59 -23.30
N ALA A 399 32.55 -41.88 -23.93
CA ALA A 399 32.26 -43.22 -24.43
C ALA A 399 32.36 -43.25 -25.96
N LYS A 400 33.12 -44.21 -26.50
CA LYS A 400 33.31 -44.45 -27.94
C LYS A 400 32.39 -45.60 -28.37
N TYR A 401 31.53 -45.37 -29.36
CA TYR A 401 30.58 -46.34 -29.89
C TYR A 401 30.88 -46.59 -31.36
N GLY A 402 31.13 -47.84 -31.75
CA GLY A 402 31.24 -48.25 -33.15
C GLY A 402 29.85 -48.55 -33.73
N VAL A 403 29.61 -48.24 -35.00
CA VAL A 403 28.37 -48.62 -35.72
C VAL A 403 28.74 -49.38 -36.99
N ASP A 404 28.05 -50.51 -37.25
CA ASP A 404 28.31 -51.37 -38.41
C ASP A 404 27.90 -50.69 -39.73
N ARG A 405 28.80 -50.72 -40.71
CA ARG A 405 28.67 -50.13 -42.05
C ARG A 405 27.49 -50.67 -42.84
N SER A 406 27.12 -51.94 -42.66
CA SER A 406 26.01 -52.54 -43.42
C SER A 406 24.67 -51.84 -43.18
N TRP A 407 24.54 -51.06 -42.11
CA TRP A 407 23.34 -50.28 -41.80
C TRP A 407 23.37 -48.88 -42.41
N CYS A 408 24.55 -48.26 -42.54
CA CYS A 408 24.72 -46.95 -43.19
C CYS A 408 24.54 -47.02 -44.71
N ASP A 409 24.92 -48.15 -45.33
CA ASP A 409 24.83 -48.37 -46.78
C ASP A 409 23.45 -48.91 -47.25
N LEU A 410 22.46 -49.05 -46.35
CA LEU A 410 21.12 -49.59 -46.65
C LEU A 410 20.03 -48.52 -46.92
N LYS A 411 20.41 -47.27 -47.20
CA LYS A 411 19.49 -46.23 -47.69
C LYS A 411 20.06 -45.40 -48.83
#